data_AF-A0A257QTH3-F1
#
_entry.id   AF-A0A257QTH3-F1
#
_cell.length_a   1.000
_cell.length_b   1.000
_cell.length_c   1.000
_cell.angle_alpha   90.00
_cell.angle_beta   90.00
_cell.angle_gamma   90.00
#
_symmetry.space_group_name_H-M   'P 1'
#
loop_
_entity.id
_entity.type
_entity.pdbx_description
1 polymer ?
#
loop_
_entity_poly.entity_id
_entity_poly.type
_entity_poly.pdbx_seq_one_letter_code
_entity_poly.pdbx_strand_id
1 'polypeptide(L)' 'MDQNVENHGRLEKLEGIGCSRKRREDPRFIQGKGNYVDDIKLPGMLFAVMVRSPYAHAKIKSIDTSKAKAYPGVHAVLTA' A
#
# COMPACT_ATOMS: atom_id res chain seq x y z
N MET A 1 -32.49 -4.44 42.13
CA MET A 1 -32.01 -3.59 41.02
C MET A 1 -32.35 -4.31 39.73
N ASP A 2 -32.91 -3.59 38.75
CA ASP A 2 -33.45 -4.18 37.52
C ASP A 2 -32.32 -4.68 36.61
N GLN A 3 -32.25 -6.00 36.41
CA GLN A 3 -31.24 -6.65 35.58
C GLN A 3 -31.23 -6.15 34.13
N ASN A 4 -32.36 -5.60 33.65
CA ASN A 4 -32.46 -5.06 32.30
C ASN A 4 -31.69 -3.75 32.11
N VAL A 5 -31.64 -2.89 33.15
CA VAL A 5 -30.90 -1.62 33.10
C VAL A 5 -29.39 -1.86 33.13
N GLU A 6 -28.95 -2.82 33.95
CA GLU A 6 -27.55 -3.20 34.06
C GLU A 6 -27.04 -3.85 32.76
N ASN A 7 -27.88 -4.66 32.10
CA ASN A 7 -27.59 -5.23 30.80
C ASN A 7 -27.50 -4.17 29.69
N HIS A 8 -28.36 -3.14 29.71
CA HIS A 8 -28.34 -2.06 28.72
C HIS A 8 -27.03 -1.23 28.79
N GLY A 9 -26.62 -0.81 29.99
CA GLY A 9 -25.38 -0.06 30.17
C GLY A 9 -24.11 -0.88 29.84
N ARG A 10 -24.19 -2.21 29.97
CA ARG A 10 -23.12 -3.11 29.49
C ARG A 10 -23.06 -3.16 27.96
N LEU A 11 -24.20 -3.20 27.27
CA LEU A 11 -24.27 -3.24 25.81
C LEU A 11 -23.77 -1.94 25.16
N GLU A 12 -24.10 -0.78 25.73
CA GLU A 12 -23.60 0.51 25.24
C GLU A 12 -22.07 0.62 25.33
N LYS A 13 -21.48 0.13 26.43
CA LYS A 13 -20.02 0.10 26.62
C LYS A 13 -19.26 -0.78 25.62
N LEU A 14 -19.94 -1.74 24.98
CA LEU A 14 -19.30 -2.60 23.97
C LEU A 14 -19.02 -1.85 22.66
N GLU A 15 -19.71 -0.74 22.40
CA GLU A 15 -19.61 0.03 21.14
C GLU A 15 -19.77 -0.88 19.90
N GLY A 16 -20.78 -1.76 19.94
CA GLY A 16 -21.07 -2.75 18.92
C GLY A 16 -21.89 -2.22 17.73
N ILE A 17 -22.61 -3.12 17.06
CA ILE A 17 -23.45 -2.79 15.89
C ILE A 17 -24.45 -1.68 16.25
N GLY A 18 -24.55 -0.65 15.38
CA GLY A 18 -25.45 0.49 15.56
C GLY A 18 -24.84 1.69 16.30
N CYS A 19 -23.65 1.54 16.91
CA CYS A 19 -22.93 2.63 17.57
C CYS A 19 -22.18 3.53 16.56
N SER A 20 -22.24 4.86 16.72
CA SER A 20 -21.38 5.83 16.00
C SER A 20 -19.97 5.92 16.60
N ARG A 21 -19.27 4.77 16.66
CA ARG A 21 -17.94 4.67 17.25
C ARG A 21 -16.89 5.45 16.45
N LYS A 22 -15.89 6.01 17.14
CA LYS A 22 -14.68 6.53 16.49
C LYS A 22 -13.85 5.42 15.87
N ARG A 23 -13.14 5.76 14.80
CA ARG A 23 -12.32 4.82 14.02
C ARG A 23 -11.09 4.40 14.81
N ARG A 24 -10.78 3.11 14.79
CA ARG A 24 -9.63 2.55 15.53
C ARG A 24 -8.31 2.83 14.84
N GLU A 25 -8.35 3.00 13.53
CA GLU A 25 -7.20 3.20 12.67
C GLU A 25 -6.67 4.64 12.67
N ASP A 26 -7.48 5.61 13.09
CA ASP A 26 -7.13 7.04 13.04
C ASP A 26 -5.78 7.36 13.69
N PRO A 27 -5.44 6.88 14.90
CA PRO A 27 -4.21 7.28 15.57
C PRO A 27 -2.95 7.02 14.76
N ARG A 28 -2.86 5.90 14.02
CA ARG A 28 -1.68 5.61 13.19
C ARG A 28 -1.67 6.45 11.92
N PHE A 29 -2.83 6.73 11.32
CA PHE A 29 -2.90 7.46 10.06
C PHE A 29 -2.67 8.95 10.22
N ILE A 30 -3.30 9.58 11.21
CA ILE A 30 -3.18 11.03 11.42
C ILE A 30 -1.82 11.46 11.98
N GLN A 31 -0.98 10.50 12.36
CA GLN A 31 0.37 10.72 12.89
C GLN A 31 1.48 10.33 11.89
N GLY A 32 1.14 9.95 10.64
CA GLY A 32 2.12 9.47 9.68
C GLY A 32 2.78 8.14 10.08
N LYS A 33 2.14 7.36 10.96
CA LYS A 33 2.55 6.01 11.38
C LYS A 33 1.76 4.92 10.65
N GLY A 34 1.15 5.28 9.51
CA GLY A 34 0.71 4.30 8.53
C GLY A 34 1.89 3.45 8.07
N ASN A 35 1.62 2.28 7.52
CA ASN A 35 2.65 1.47 6.89
C ASN A 35 2.06 0.94 5.59
N TYR A 36 2.35 1.65 4.51
CA TYR A 36 2.00 1.31 3.14
C TYR A 36 3.21 0.65 2.46
N VAL A 37 3.00 0.10 1.26
CA VAL A 37 4.04 -0.66 0.56
C VAL A 37 5.30 0.17 0.31
N ASP A 38 5.15 1.44 -0.06
CA ASP A 38 6.26 2.35 -0.37
C ASP A 38 6.99 2.90 0.88
N ASP A 39 6.43 2.69 2.08
CA ASP A 39 7.09 3.09 3.32
C ASP A 39 8.21 2.10 3.71
N ILE A 40 8.10 0.85 3.22
CA ILE A 40 8.98 -0.27 3.56
C ILE A 40 10.39 -0.03 3.01
N LYS A 41 11.40 -0.26 3.86
CA LYS A 41 12.81 -0.27 3.46
C LYS A 41 13.46 -1.57 3.94
N LEU A 42 14.01 -2.34 3.01
CA LEU A 42 14.73 -3.58 3.29
C LEU A 42 16.23 -3.45 2.95
N PRO A 43 17.13 -4.16 3.65
CA PRO A 43 18.53 -4.22 3.27
C PRO A 43 18.70 -4.74 1.83
N GLY A 44 19.44 -4.02 0.99
CA GLY A 44 19.70 -4.40 -0.41
C GLY A 44 18.50 -4.24 -1.35
N MET A 45 17.43 -3.53 -0.94
CA MET A 45 16.26 -3.27 -1.78
C MET A 45 16.64 -2.53 -3.07
N LEU A 46 16.22 -3.05 -4.22
CA LEU A 46 16.34 -2.40 -5.53
C LEU A 46 15.01 -1.73 -5.92
N PHE A 47 15.08 -0.82 -6.90
CA PHE A 47 13.91 -0.17 -7.49
C PHE A 47 13.74 -0.62 -8.94
N ALA A 48 12.48 -0.65 -9.39
CA ALA A 48 12.11 -0.98 -10.76
C ALA A 48 11.35 0.17 -11.39
N VAL A 49 11.55 0.34 -12.71
CA VAL A 49 10.81 1.29 -13.54
C VAL A 49 10.41 0.60 -14.85
N MET A 50 9.24 0.95 -15.37
CA MET A 50 8.70 0.36 -16.59
C MET A 50 8.78 1.35 -17.74
N VAL A 51 9.48 0.96 -18.81
CA VAL A 51 9.37 1.64 -20.11
C VAL A 51 8.07 1.20 -20.76
N ARG A 52 7.21 2.15 -21.14
CA ARG A 52 5.87 1.89 -21.69
C ARG A 52 5.80 2.25 -23.17
N SER A 53 4.88 1.60 -23.88
CA SER A 53 4.63 1.92 -25.29
C SER A 53 4.09 3.35 -25.44
N PRO A 54 4.64 4.17 -26.34
CA PRO A 54 4.04 5.44 -26.74
C PRO A 54 2.91 5.26 -27.77
N TYR A 55 2.71 4.03 -28.27
CA TYR A 55 1.69 3.69 -29.27
C TYR A 55 0.59 2.84 -28.64
N ALA A 56 -0.68 3.14 -28.96
CA ALA A 56 -1.83 2.38 -28.49
C ALA A 56 -1.86 0.93 -29.05
N HIS A 57 -1.43 0.75 -30.31
CA HIS A 57 -1.30 -0.56 -30.95
C HIS A 57 -0.17 -0.54 -31.97
N ALA A 58 0.83 -1.40 -31.79
CA ALA A 58 1.97 -1.53 -32.69
C ALA A 58 2.66 -2.88 -32.48
N LYS A 59 3.39 -3.34 -33.50
CA LYS A 59 4.34 -4.45 -33.36
C LYS A 59 5.67 -3.91 -32.83
N ILE A 60 6.23 -4.53 -31.80
CA ILE A 60 7.57 -4.22 -31.30
C ILE A 60 8.58 -4.80 -32.30
N LYS A 61 9.28 -3.93 -33.05
CA LYS A 61 10.32 -4.36 -34.00
C LYS A 61 11.62 -4.72 -33.28
N SER A 62 12.01 -3.93 -32.29
CA SER A 62 13.22 -4.12 -31.49
C SER A 62 13.13 -3.34 -30.18
N ILE A 63 13.94 -3.74 -29.19
CA ILE A 63 14.17 -3.02 -27.94
C ILE A 63 15.69 -2.94 -27.73
N ASP A 64 16.27 -1.74 -27.80
CA ASP A 64 17.68 -1.54 -27.47
C ASP A 64 17.83 -1.25 -25.97
N THR A 65 18.53 -2.15 -25.27
CA THR A 65 18.77 -2.07 -23.83
C THR A 65 20.23 -1.71 -23.48
N SER A 66 21.08 -1.53 -24.49
CA SER A 66 22.54 -1.41 -24.33
C SER A 66 22.95 -0.26 -23.39
N LYS A 67 22.42 0.94 -23.64
CA LYS A 67 22.72 2.14 -22.83
C LYS A 67 22.24 2.00 -21.39
N ALA A 68 21.05 1.43 -21.18
CA ALA A 68 20.50 1.22 -19.84
C ALA A 68 21.34 0.22 -19.05
N LYS A 69 21.72 -0.91 -19.67
CA LYS A 69 22.57 -1.93 -19.01
C LYS A 69 23.97 -1.42 -18.67
N ALA A 70 24.52 -0.51 -19.47
CA ALA A 70 25.84 0.09 -19.23
C ALA A 70 25.82 1.18 -18.15
N TYR A 71 24.64 1.65 -17.73
CA TYR A 71 24.55 2.73 -16.75
C TYR A 71 24.90 2.24 -15.33
N PRO A 72 25.81 2.93 -14.61
CA PRO A 72 26.18 2.53 -13.25
C PRO A 72 24.96 2.45 -12.32
N GLY A 73 24.82 1.33 -11.61
CA GLY A 73 23.71 1.09 -10.68
C GLY A 73 22.48 0.43 -11.31
N VAL A 74 22.46 0.17 -12.61
CA VAL A 74 21.43 -0.69 -13.23
C VAL A 74 21.81 -2.16 -13.01
N HIS A 75 20.95 -2.90 -12.31
CA HIS A 75 21.17 -4.32 -12.02
C HIS A 75 20.62 -5.24 -13.12
N ALA A 76 19.52 -4.85 -13.77
CA ALA A 76 18.88 -5.65 -14.82
C ALA A 76 18.04 -4.78 -15.76
N VAL A 77 17.89 -5.26 -17.01
CA VAL A 77 16.88 -4.77 -17.97
C VAL A 77 16.20 -6.00 -18.55
N LEU A 78 14.89 -6.14 -18.32
CA LEU A 78 14.11 -7.33 -18.66
C LEU A 78 13.14 -7.02 -19.81
N THR A 79 13.00 -7.95 -20.75
CA THR A 79 12.06 -7.92 -21.88
C THR A 79 11.43 -9.31 -22.07
N ALA A 80 10.31 -9.40 -22.81
CA ALA A 80 9.62 -10.66 -23.11
C ALA A 80 10.41 -11.58 -24.07
#